data_AF-A0A256YS73-F1
#
_entry.id   AF-A0A256YS73-F1
#
_cell.length_a   1.000
_cell.length_b   1.000
_cell.length_c   1.000
_cell.angle_alpha   90.00
_cell.angle_beta   90.00
_cell.angle_gamma   90.00
#
_symmetry.space_group_name_H-M   'P 1'
#
loop_
_entity.id
_entity.type
_entity.pdbx_description
1 polymer ?
#
loop_
_entity_poly.entity_id
_entity_poly.type
_entity_poly.pdbx_seq_one_letter_code
_entity_poly.pdbx_strand_id
1 'polypeptide(L)'
;MVSSPFEIIIQMMVIIIQSVIYTGVVLLKLFFELMISLIYIINITGFIGIIISFIILLPVSYIIIKLFSGSLKIFLIALLILYIIIFLILLY
;
A
#
# COMPACT_ATOMS: atom_id res chain seq x y z
N MET A 1 -16.52 -33.49 -22.35
CA MET A 1 -15.68 -34.09 -21.30
C MET A 1 -15.85 -33.23 -20.06
N VAL A 2 -16.36 -33.80 -18.96
CA VAL A 2 -16.48 -33.06 -17.69
C VAL A 2 -15.13 -33.14 -17.00
N SER A 3 -14.56 -31.98 -16.66
CA SER A 3 -13.28 -31.89 -15.96
C SER A 3 -13.34 -32.65 -14.64
N SER A 4 -12.24 -33.31 -14.26
CA SER A 4 -12.22 -34.05 -13.00
C SER A 4 -12.42 -33.09 -11.81
N PRO A 5 -13.04 -33.53 -10.69
CA PRO A 5 -13.17 -32.71 -9.49
C PRO A 5 -11.83 -32.14 -9.00
N PHE A 6 -10.74 -32.88 -9.22
CA PHE A 6 -9.38 -32.47 -8.89
C PHE A 6 -8.88 -31.30 -9.76
N GLU A 7 -9.14 -31.33 -11.08
CA GLU A 7 -8.81 -30.21 -11.98
C GLU A 7 -9.58 -28.94 -11.60
N ILE A 8 -10.84 -29.07 -11.19
CA ILE A 8 -11.66 -27.91 -10.77
C ILE A 8 -11.04 -27.26 -9.52
N ILE A 9 -10.62 -28.04 -8.53
CA ILE A 9 -9.97 -27.54 -7.32
C ILE A 9 -8.67 -26.80 -7.65
N ILE A 10 -7.84 -27.37 -8.54
CA ILE A 10 -6.58 -26.74 -8.97
C ILE A 10 -6.87 -25.42 -9.71
N GLN A 11 -7.82 -25.41 -10.64
CA GLN A 11 -8.19 -24.18 -11.36
C GLN A 11 -8.69 -23.10 -10.40
N MET A 12 -9.54 -23.45 -9.43
CA MET A 12 -10.00 -22.51 -8.41
C MET A 12 -8.85 -21.95 -7.58
N MET A 13 -7.90 -22.80 -7.15
CA MET A 13 -6.71 -22.37 -6.42
C MET A 13 -5.86 -21.38 -7.24
N VAL A 14 -5.64 -21.65 -8.52
CA VAL A 14 -4.87 -20.76 -9.42
C VAL A 14 -5.58 -19.40 -9.57
N ILE A 15 -6.90 -19.38 -9.77
CA ILE A 15 -7.69 -18.15 -9.90
C ILE A 15 -7.62 -17.32 -8.60
N ILE A 16 -7.75 -17.97 -7.44
CA ILE A 16 -7.65 -17.29 -6.15
C ILE A 16 -6.24 -16.69 -5.97
N ILE A 17 -5.19 -17.45 -6.25
CA ILE A 17 -3.82 -16.94 -6.11
C ILE A 17 -3.56 -15.76 -7.05
N GLN A 18 -3.94 -15.86 -8.33
CA GLN A 18 -3.76 -14.76 -9.28
C GLN A 18 -4.52 -13.50 -8.87
N SER A 19 -5.78 -13.64 -8.46
CA SER A 19 -6.60 -12.49 -8.05
C SER A 19 -6.06 -11.83 -6.77
N VAL A 20 -5.56 -12.60 -5.81
CA VAL A 20 -4.90 -12.08 -4.60
C VAL A 20 -3.62 -11.31 -4.96
N ILE A 21 -2.75 -11.88 -5.80
CA ILE A 21 -1.51 -11.22 -6.22
C ILE A 21 -1.84 -9.93 -6.98
N TYR A 22 -2.78 -9.98 -7.92
CA TYR A 22 -3.20 -8.81 -8.69
C TYR A 22 -3.72 -7.69 -7.77
N THR A 23 -4.59 -8.03 -6.83
CA THR A 23 -5.12 -7.07 -5.85
C THR A 23 -4.01 -6.45 -5.01
N GLY A 24 -3.05 -7.26 -4.56
CA GLY A 24 -1.89 -6.78 -3.79
C GLY A 24 -1.03 -5.79 -4.57
N VAL A 25 -0.76 -6.06 -5.85
CA VAL A 25 0.00 -5.15 -6.73
C VAL A 25 -0.76 -3.84 -6.96
N VAL A 26 -2.06 -3.90 -7.20
CA VAL A 26 -2.89 -2.70 -7.40
C VAL A 26 -2.91 -1.83 -6.13
N LEU A 27 -3.07 -2.44 -4.95
CA LEU A 27 -3.03 -1.70 -3.68
C LEU A 27 -1.68 -1.01 -3.45
N LEU A 28 -0.56 -1.69 -3.75
CA LEU A 28 0.77 -1.10 -3.67
C LEU A 28 0.93 0.09 -4.63
N LYS A 29 0.44 -0.05 -5.87
CA LYS A 29 0.47 1.04 -6.85
C LYS A 29 -0.29 2.27 -6.35
N LEU A 30 -1.52 2.08 -5.87
CA LEU A 30 -2.35 3.16 -5.32
C LEU A 30 -1.70 3.82 -4.11
N PHE A 31 -1.00 3.04 -3.28
CA PHE A 31 -0.26 3.58 -2.15
C PHE A 31 0.89 4.50 -2.57
N PHE A 32 1.66 4.13 -3.60
CA PHE A 32 2.70 5.00 -4.14
C PHE A 32 2.13 6.27 -4.79
N GLU A 33 1.03 6.17 -5.52
CA GLU A 33 0.34 7.33 -6.09
C GLU A 33 -0.14 8.29 -4.99
N LEU A 34 -0.64 7.75 -3.87
CA LEU A 34 -0.99 8.55 -2.70
C LEU A 34 0.23 9.28 -2.13
N MET A 35 1.39 8.61 -1.99
CA MET A 35 2.62 9.24 -1.49
C MET A 35 3.05 10.42 -2.33
N ILE A 36 3.04 10.26 -3.65
CA ILE A 36 3.42 11.33 -4.58
C ILE A 36 2.43 12.50 -4.48
N SER A 37 1.13 12.20 -4.43
CA SER A 37 0.07 13.22 -4.28
C SER A 37 0.22 14.01 -2.98
N LEU A 38 0.48 13.35 -1.85
CA LEU A 38 0.67 14.01 -0.57
C LEU A 38 1.92 14.90 -0.54
N ILE A 39 3.03 14.47 -1.15
CA ILE A 39 4.23 15.30 -1.30
C ILE A 39 3.91 16.58 -2.10
N TYR A 40 3.12 16.46 -3.17
CA TYR A 40 2.69 17.62 -3.95
C TYR A 40 1.84 18.60 -3.13
N ILE A 41 0.90 18.08 -2.34
CA ILE A 41 0.06 18.89 -1.44
C ILE A 41 0.92 19.62 -0.39
N ILE A 42 1.91 18.93 0.19
CA ILE A 42 2.88 19.52 1.12
C ILE A 42 3.62 20.69 0.46
N ASN A 43 4.09 20.53 -0.78
CA ASN A 43 4.83 21.57 -1.48
C ASN A 43 3.99 22.84 -1.77
N ILE A 44 2.68 22.70 -1.99
CA ILE A 44 1.80 23.85 -2.29
C ILE A 44 1.34 24.56 -1.03
N THR A 45 0.91 23.79 -0.03
CA THR A 45 0.19 24.32 1.13
C THR A 45 1.06 24.40 2.38
N GLY A 46 2.31 23.96 2.29
CA GLY A 46 3.29 23.98 3.37
C GLY A 46 2.80 23.23 4.60
N PHE A 47 2.77 23.93 5.74
CA PHE A 47 2.41 23.35 7.04
C PHE A 47 1.01 22.75 7.10
N ILE A 48 0.03 23.31 6.36
CA ILE A 48 -1.33 22.76 6.34
C ILE A 48 -1.35 21.42 5.58
N GLY A 49 -0.62 21.33 4.46
CA GLY A 49 -0.50 20.09 3.68
C GLY A 49 0.18 18.97 4.45
N ILE A 50 1.12 19.33 5.32
CA ILE A 50 1.77 18.42 6.26
C ILE A 50 0.74 17.76 7.19
N ILE A 51 -0.11 18.56 7.84
CA ILE A 51 -1.10 18.05 8.78
C ILE A 51 -2.09 17.13 8.06
N ILE A 52 -2.58 17.55 6.89
CA ILE A 52 -3.50 16.77 6.06
C ILE A 52 -2.86 15.44 5.64
N SER A 53 -1.59 15.47 5.26
CA SER A 53 -0.85 14.27 4.87
C SER A 53 -0.75 13.26 6.00
N PHE A 54 -0.54 13.69 7.24
CA PHE A 54 -0.52 12.80 8.40
C PHE A 54 -1.88 12.16 8.69
N ILE A 55 -2.95 12.96 8.63
CA ILE A 55 -4.32 12.51 8.87
C ILE A 55 -4.71 11.42 7.87
N ILE A 56 -4.27 11.53 6.62
CA ILE A 56 -4.60 10.56 5.55
C ILE A 56 -3.65 9.36 5.57
N LEU A 57 -2.34 9.59 5.72
CA LEU A 57 -1.33 8.56 5.56
C LEU A 57 -1.36 7.53 6.69
N LEU A 58 -1.52 7.95 7.94
CA LEU A 58 -1.54 7.03 9.09
C LEU A 58 -2.64 5.95 8.99
N PRO A 59 -3.93 6.29 8.77
CA PRO A 59 -4.97 5.26 8.66
C PRO A 59 -4.79 4.39 7.41
N VAL A 60 -4.41 4.97 6.27
CA VAL A 60 -4.21 4.21 5.03
C VAL A 60 -3.08 3.21 5.18
N SER A 61 -1.92 3.65 5.67
CA SER A 61 -0.78 2.76 5.91
C SER A 61 -1.09 1.69 6.93
N TYR A 62 -1.82 2.01 8.01
CA TYR A 62 -2.27 1.02 8.99
C TYR A 62 -3.13 -0.09 8.35
N ILE A 63 -4.12 0.29 7.53
CA ILE A 63 -4.98 -0.68 6.84
C ILE A 63 -4.15 -1.56 5.92
N ILE A 64 -3.27 -0.97 5.12
CA ILE A 64 -2.42 -1.72 4.18
C ILE A 64 -1.48 -2.67 4.93
N ILE A 65 -0.80 -2.21 5.98
CA ILE A 65 0.08 -3.03 6.82
C ILE A 65 -0.69 -4.19 7.47
N LYS A 66 -1.98 -4.03 7.76
CA LYS A 66 -2.83 -5.10 8.31
C LYS A 66 -3.23 -6.14 7.25
N LEU A 67 -3.35 -5.73 5.98
CA LEU A 67 -3.69 -6.62 4.87
C LEU A 67 -2.51 -7.50 4.43
N PHE A 68 -1.27 -7.01 4.57
CA PHE A 68 -0.07 -7.76 4.20
C PHE A 68 0.57 -8.48 5.39
N SER A 69 1.08 -9.68 5.16
CA SER A 69 1.83 -10.47 6.15
C SER A 69 3.31 -10.65 5.73
N GLY A 70 4.17 -11.00 6.69
CA GLY A 70 5.57 -11.33 6.42
C GLY A 70 6.44 -10.15 5.97
N SER A 71 7.26 -10.37 4.94
CA SER A 71 8.27 -9.42 4.45
C SER A 71 7.69 -8.13 3.88
N LEU A 72 6.54 -8.19 3.22
CA LEU A 72 5.84 -7.01 2.68
C LEU A 72 5.41 -6.04 3.79
N LYS A 73 5.01 -6.57 4.95
CA LYS A 73 4.66 -5.77 6.12
C LYS A 73 5.85 -4.96 6.62
N ILE A 74 7.03 -5.59 6.69
CA ILE A 74 8.28 -4.95 7.11
C ILE A 74 8.70 -3.88 6.11
N PHE A 75 8.61 -4.17 4.81
CA PHE A 75 8.87 -3.20 3.74
C PHE A 75 8.00 -1.95 3.84
N LEU A 76 6.68 -2.12 4.05
CA LEU A 76 5.75 -1.01 4.20
C LEU A 76 6.02 -0.15 5.44
N ILE A 77 6.40 -0.77 6.57
CA ILE A 77 6.79 -0.06 7.79
C ILE A 77 8.06 0.75 7.54
N ALA A 78 9.06 0.16 6.89
CA ALA A 78 10.30 0.86 6.55
C ALA A 78 10.03 2.06 5.62
N LEU A 79 9.12 1.90 4.65
CA LEU A 79 8.73 2.99 3.75
C LEU A 79 8.01 4.12 4.51
N LEU A 80 7.15 3.79 5.48
CA LEU A 80 6.48 4.77 6.33
C LEU A 80 7.51 5.57 7.15
N ILE A 81 8.48 4.88 7.76
CA ILE A 81 9.55 5.52 8.53
C ILE A 81 10.37 6.45 7.63
N LEU A 82 10.72 5.99 6.42
CA LEU A 82 11.41 6.83 5.43
C LEU A 82 10.62 8.09 5.10
N TYR A 83 9.31 7.97 4.90
CA TYR A 83 8.43 9.13 4.65
C TYR A 83 8.45 10.11 5.83
N ILE A 84 8.41 9.61 7.07
CA ILE A 84 8.51 10.45 8.28
C ILE A 84 9.88 11.15 8.38
N ILE A 85 10.97 10.49 7.96
CA ILE A 85 12.31 11.10 7.94
C ILE A 85 12.40 12.21 6.90
N ILE A 86 11.94 11.95 5.67
CA ILE A 86 11.88 12.97 4.59
C ILE A 86 11.05 14.17 5.05
N PHE A 87 9.95 13.90 5.75
CA PHE A 87 9.13 14.92 6.37
C PHE A 87 9.88 15.76 7.42
N LEU A 88 10.59 15.13 8.36
CA LEU A 88 11.38 15.84 9.39
C LEU A 88 12.44 16.77 8.76
N ILE A 89 13.01 16.35 7.62
CA ILE A 89 13.96 17.16 6.85
C ILE A 89 13.27 18.37 6.20
N LEU A 90 12.06 18.19 5.65
CA LEU A 90 11.30 19.28 5.00
C LEU A 90 10.78 20.34 5.97
N LEU A 91 10.70 20.02 7.26
CA LEU A 91 10.20 20.93 8.30
C LEU A 91 11.29 21.82 8.91
N TYR A 92 12.56 21.45 8.70
CA TYR A 92 13.75 22.17 9.18
C TYR A 92 14.33 23.07 8.08
#